data_AF-A0A1H3JKN6-F1
#
_entry.id   AF-A0A1H3JKN6-F1
#
_cell.length_a   1.000
_cell.length_b   1.000
_cell.length_c   1.000
_cell.angle_alpha   90.00
_cell.angle_beta   90.00
_cell.angle_gamma   90.00
#
_symmetry.space_group_name_H-M   'P 1'
#
loop_
_entity.id
_entity.type
_entity.pdbx_description
1 polymer ?
#
loop_
_entity_poly.entity_id
_entity_poly.type
_entity_poly.pdbx_seq_one_letter_code
_entity_poly.pdbx_strand_id
1 'polypeptide(L)'
;MPRLALVFGLLLPCAAAAQQYDPQECADQARVVMIGVTARADGASRDQTAAALGARLPGDVAAMLANWIVTLPPELLTEQVAEAWRAQCEAL
;
A
#
# COMPACT_ATOMS: atom_id res chain seq x y z
N MET A 1 -9.63 48.50 9.78
CA MET A 1 -9.30 48.05 8.41
C MET A 1 -7.79 47.92 8.26
N PRO A 2 -7.19 46.73 8.40
CA PRO A 2 -5.88 46.45 7.84
C PRO A 2 -6.03 45.80 6.45
N ARG A 3 -5.20 46.31 5.54
CA ARG A 3 -5.13 46.02 4.11
C ARG A 3 -4.56 44.61 3.85
N LEU A 4 -4.99 44.05 2.72
CA LEU A 4 -4.47 42.84 2.07
C LEU A 4 -2.93 42.70 2.15
N ALA A 5 -2.48 41.51 2.53
CA ALA A 5 -1.26 40.91 2.01
C ALA A 5 -1.58 39.46 1.62
N LEU A 6 -1.97 39.31 0.35
CA LEU A 6 -2.22 38.07 -0.36
C LEU A 6 -0.83 37.49 -0.71
N VAL A 7 -0.32 36.59 0.11
CA VAL A 7 0.84 35.73 -0.19
C VAL A 7 0.23 34.35 -0.46
N PHE A 8 -0.23 34.04 -1.68
CA PHE A 8 0.60 33.48 -2.75
C PHE A 8 1.65 32.45 -2.29
N GLY A 9 1.26 31.58 -1.35
CA GLY A 9 1.87 30.27 -1.20
C GLY A 9 1.34 29.34 -2.27
N LEU A 10 1.96 29.37 -3.46
CA LEU A 10 1.89 28.32 -4.47
C LEU A 10 2.26 26.99 -3.82
N LEU A 11 1.28 26.25 -3.30
CA LEU A 11 1.41 24.81 -3.15
C LEU A 11 1.43 24.25 -4.57
N LEU A 12 2.64 24.06 -5.09
CA LEU A 12 2.86 23.29 -6.31
C LEU A 12 2.09 21.97 -6.14
N PRO A 13 1.11 21.65 -7.01
CA PRO A 13 0.78 20.26 -7.20
C PRO A 13 2.03 19.64 -7.79
N CYS A 14 2.76 18.85 -6.99
CA CYS A 14 3.65 17.85 -7.53
C CYS A 14 2.75 16.95 -8.37
N ALA A 15 2.64 17.25 -9.66
CA ALA A 15 2.07 16.35 -10.63
C ALA A 15 3.01 15.16 -10.69
N ALA A 16 2.80 14.20 -9.78
CA ALA A 16 3.23 12.84 -10.02
C ALA A 16 2.66 12.50 -11.40
N ALA A 17 3.53 12.19 -12.36
CA ALA A 17 3.06 11.67 -13.63
C ALA A 17 2.15 10.48 -13.29
N ALA A 18 0.87 10.57 -13.64
CA ALA A 18 -0.09 9.50 -13.45
C ALA A 18 0.41 8.32 -14.29
N GLN A 19 1.15 7.41 -13.66
CA GLN A 19 1.54 6.16 -14.27
C GLN A 19 0.35 5.25 -14.10
N GLN A 20 -0.50 5.25 -15.14
CA GLN A 20 -1.58 4.28 -15.26
C GLN A 20 -0.96 2.89 -15.29
N TYR A 21 -1.02 2.21 -14.15
CA TYR A 21 -0.61 0.82 -14.04
C TYR A 21 -1.56 -0.05 -14.87
N ASP A 22 -1.02 -1.12 -15.47
CA ASP A 22 -1.88 -2.08 -16.15
C ASP A 22 -2.80 -2.76 -15.12
N PRO A 23 -4.11 -2.95 -15.42
CA PRO A 23 -5.03 -3.59 -14.48
C PRO A 23 -4.59 -4.98 -14.00
N GLN A 24 -3.88 -5.75 -14.84
CA GLN A 24 -3.32 -7.04 -14.42
C GLN A 24 -2.17 -6.86 -13.43
N GLU A 25 -1.31 -5.85 -13.61
CA GLU A 25 -0.26 -5.54 -12.64
C GLU A 25 -0.86 -5.15 -11.28
N CYS A 26 -1.92 -4.34 -11.27
CA CYS A 26 -2.64 -4.00 -10.04
C CYS A 26 -3.29 -5.23 -9.37
N ALA A 27 -3.88 -6.12 -10.16
CA ALA A 27 -4.44 -7.38 -9.66
C ALA A 27 -3.37 -8.31 -9.07
N ASP A 28 -2.19 -8.39 -9.69
CA ASP A 28 -1.07 -9.18 -9.22
C ASP A 28 -0.49 -8.62 -7.92
N GLN A 29 -0.32 -7.31 -7.82
CA GLN A 29 0.10 -6.63 -6.59
C GLN A 29 -0.89 -6.87 -5.44
N ALA A 30 -2.19 -6.69 -5.70
CA ALA A 30 -3.24 -6.95 -4.71
C ALA A 30 -3.21 -8.41 -4.20
N ARG A 31 -2.95 -9.37 -5.10
CA ARG A 31 -2.79 -10.78 -4.72
C ARG A 31 -1.59 -10.99 -3.79
N VAL A 32 -0.47 -10.31 -4.03
CA VAL A 32 0.71 -10.37 -3.16
C VAL A 32 0.40 -9.77 -1.78
N VAL A 33 -0.29 -8.64 -1.72
CA VAL A 33 -0.74 -8.05 -0.44
C VAL A 33 -1.63 -9.02 0.32
N MET A 34 -2.55 -9.69 -0.38
CA MET A 34 -3.43 -10.68 0.24
C MET A 34 -2.67 -11.84 0.88
N ILE A 35 -1.58 -12.33 0.26
CA ILE A 35 -0.72 -13.37 0.87
C ILE A 35 -0.23 -12.94 2.25
N GLY A 36 0.27 -11.71 2.36
CA GLY A 36 0.77 -11.19 3.63
C GLY A 36 -0.35 -10.97 4.65
N VAL A 37 -1.50 -10.45 4.22
CA VAL A 37 -2.68 -10.22 5.08
C VAL A 37 -3.22 -11.54 5.63
N THR A 38 -3.40 -12.57 4.78
CA THR A 38 -3.82 -13.90 5.22
C THR A 38 -2.85 -14.50 6.21
N ALA A 39 -1.54 -14.47 5.93
CA ALA A 39 -0.55 -14.99 6.87
C ALA A 39 -0.64 -14.30 8.23
N ARG A 40 -0.85 -12.97 8.23
CA ARG A 40 -0.99 -12.21 9.48
C ARG A 40 -2.31 -12.51 10.20
N ALA A 41 -3.41 -12.70 9.47
CA ALA A 41 -4.70 -13.13 10.02
C ALA A 41 -4.58 -14.50 10.71
N ASP A 42 -3.77 -15.40 10.17
CA ASP A 42 -3.46 -16.72 10.74
C ASP A 42 -2.49 -16.67 11.94
N GLY A 43 -2.07 -15.47 12.36
CA GLY A 43 -1.22 -15.27 13.53
C GLY A 43 0.29 -15.27 13.25
N ALA A 44 0.71 -15.20 11.98
CA ALA A 44 2.12 -15.08 11.64
C ALA A 44 2.77 -13.83 12.25
N SER A 45 3.99 -13.99 12.76
CA SER A 45 4.85 -12.86 13.15
C SER A 45 5.31 -12.07 11.92
N ARG A 46 5.85 -10.85 12.11
CA ARG A 46 6.43 -10.04 11.02
C ARG A 46 7.40 -10.81 10.12
N ASP A 47 8.34 -11.56 10.71
CA ASP A 47 9.35 -12.28 9.93
C ASP A 47 8.76 -13.45 9.13
N GLN A 48 7.73 -14.11 9.68
CA GLN A 48 6.95 -15.12 8.97
C GLN A 48 6.12 -14.50 7.83
N THR A 49 5.51 -13.34 8.04
CA THR A 49 4.83 -12.57 6.98
C THR A 49 5.80 -12.14 5.88
N ALA A 50 6.99 -11.64 6.23
CA ALA A 50 8.03 -11.28 5.26
C ALA A 50 8.51 -12.50 4.46
N ALA A 51 8.66 -13.66 5.11
CA ALA A 51 9.02 -14.90 4.44
C ALA A 51 7.95 -15.35 3.44
N ALA A 52 6.66 -15.24 3.78
CA ALA A 52 5.54 -15.54 2.88
C ALA A 52 5.55 -14.63 1.63
N LEU A 53 5.89 -13.35 1.81
CA LEU A 53 6.00 -12.35 0.74
C LEU A 53 7.26 -12.53 -0.12
N GLY A 54 8.36 -13.01 0.46
CA GLY A 54 9.66 -13.16 -0.20
C GLY A 54 9.67 -14.13 -1.39
N ALA A 55 8.64 -14.98 -1.53
CA ALA A 55 8.44 -15.80 -2.73
C ALA A 55 8.07 -14.99 -3.98
N ARG A 56 7.63 -13.73 -3.81
CA ARG A 56 7.11 -12.87 -4.88
C ARG A 56 7.81 -11.51 -4.95
N LEU A 57 8.43 -11.08 -3.87
CA LEU A 57 9.02 -9.76 -3.74
C LEU A 57 10.51 -9.85 -3.40
N PRO A 58 11.33 -8.88 -3.85
CA PRO A 58 12.66 -8.67 -3.30
C PRO A 58 12.62 -8.56 -1.77
N GLY A 59 13.68 -9.02 -1.09
CA GLY A 59 13.68 -9.19 0.36
C GLY A 59 13.43 -7.89 1.15
N ASP A 60 13.93 -6.75 0.67
CA ASP A 60 13.70 -5.43 1.23
C ASP A 60 12.23 -4.98 1.06
N VAL A 61 11.65 -5.20 -0.12
CA VAL A 61 10.24 -4.90 -0.40
C VAL A 61 9.32 -5.78 0.44
N ALA A 62 9.62 -7.07 0.55
CA ALA A 62 8.90 -8.01 1.41
C ALA A 62 8.93 -7.58 2.88
N ALA A 63 10.10 -7.14 3.37
CA ALA A 63 10.26 -6.66 4.74
C ALA A 63 9.47 -5.37 5.01
N MET A 64 9.51 -4.41 4.08
CA MET A 64 8.74 -3.17 4.19
C MET A 64 7.23 -3.45 4.22
N LEU A 65 6.75 -4.29 3.30
CA LEU A 65 5.33 -4.65 3.23
C LEU A 65 4.89 -5.43 4.48
N ALA A 66 5.68 -6.39 4.96
CA ALA A 66 5.40 -7.10 6.20
C ALA A 66 5.33 -6.15 7.41
N ASN A 67 6.22 -5.16 7.48
CA ASN A 67 6.21 -4.17 8.55
C ASN A 67 4.93 -3.34 8.56
N TRP A 68 4.41 -2.97 7.39
CA TRP A 68 3.09 -2.32 7.30
C TRP A 68 1.96 -3.28 7.70
N ILE A 69 1.92 -4.50 7.18
CA ILE A 69 0.84 -5.47 7.45
C ILE A 69 0.70 -5.77 8.94
N VAL A 70 1.80 -5.91 9.68
CA VAL A 70 1.73 -6.20 11.13
C VAL A 70 1.22 -5.03 11.97
N THR A 71 1.18 -3.82 11.43
CA THR A 71 0.59 -2.64 12.09
C THR A 71 -0.92 -2.56 11.88
N LEU A 72 -1.48 -3.35 10.95
CA LEU A 72 -2.91 -3.35 10.71
C LEU A 72 -3.65 -3.93 11.93
N PRO A 73 -4.74 -3.28 12.36
CA PRO A 73 -5.58 -3.81 13.41
C PRO A 73 -6.32 -5.08 12.92
N PRO A 74 -6.65 -6.03 13.82
CA PRO A 74 -7.19 -7.33 13.44
C PRO A 74 -8.43 -7.28 12.54
N GLU A 75 -9.32 -6.31 12.76
CA GLU A 75 -10.53 -6.08 11.99
C GLU A 75 -10.28 -5.70 10.52
N LEU A 76 -9.07 -5.24 10.19
CA LEU A 76 -8.65 -4.92 8.82
C LEU A 76 -7.91 -6.07 8.14
N LEU A 77 -7.62 -7.19 8.82
CA LEU A 77 -6.94 -8.34 8.22
C LEU A 77 -7.90 -9.19 7.36
N THR A 78 -8.48 -8.58 6.34
CA THR A 78 -9.51 -9.16 5.48
C THR A 78 -9.21 -8.92 4.00
N GLU A 79 -9.95 -9.58 3.11
CA GLU A 79 -9.84 -9.40 1.66
C GLU A 79 -10.02 -7.95 1.20
N GLN A 80 -10.77 -7.13 1.95
CA GLN A 80 -11.00 -5.73 1.63
C GLN A 80 -9.71 -4.90 1.55
N VAL A 81 -8.64 -5.29 2.26
CA VAL A 81 -7.34 -4.60 2.15
C VAL A 81 -6.72 -4.79 0.78
N ALA A 82 -6.81 -5.99 0.21
CA ALA A 82 -6.32 -6.24 -1.15
C ALA A 82 -7.17 -5.54 -2.20
N GLU A 83 -8.49 -5.47 -2.00
CA GLU A 83 -9.40 -4.72 -2.88
C GLU A 83 -9.11 -3.22 -2.85
N ALA A 84 -8.92 -2.65 -1.66
CA ALA A 84 -8.55 -1.24 -1.49
C ALA A 84 -7.16 -0.95 -2.07
N TRP A 85 -6.23 -1.90 -2.01
CA TRP A 85 -4.93 -1.77 -2.68
C TRP A 85 -5.10 -1.72 -4.21
N ARG A 86 -5.87 -2.65 -4.78
CA ARG A 86 -6.13 -2.69 -6.22
C ARG A 86 -6.76 -1.37 -6.70
N ALA A 87 -7.81 -0.91 -6.00
CA ALA A 87 -8.50 0.31 -6.37
C ALA A 87 -7.60 1.55 -6.33
N GLN A 88 -6.65 1.61 -5.38
CA GLN A 88 -5.65 2.67 -5.34
C GLN A 88 -4.63 2.55 -6.48
N CYS A 89 -4.15 1.35 -6.77
CA CYS A 89 -3.22 1.11 -7.88
C CYS A 89 -3.82 1.52 -9.24
N GLU A 90 -5.07 1.17 -9.50
CA GLU A 90 -5.78 1.51 -10.74
C GLU A 90 -6.07 3.01 -10.89
N ALA A 91 -5.96 3.78 -9.80
CA ALA A 91 -6.19 5.22 -9.77
C ALA A 91 -4.91 6.06 -9.86
N LEU A 92 -3.73 5.43 -9.87
CA LEU A 92 -2.42 6.07 -10.08
C LEU A 92 -2.10 6.21 -11.57
#